data_AF-A0A176YPK0-F1
#
_entry.id   AF-A0A176YPK0-F1
#
_cell.length_a   1.000
_cell.length_b   1.000
_cell.length_c   1.000
_cell.angle_alpha   90.00
_cell.angle_beta   90.00
_cell.angle_gamma   90.00
#
_symmetry.space_group_name_H-M   'P 1'
#
loop_
_entity.id
_entity.type
_entity.pdbx_description
1 polymer ?
#
loop_
_entity_poly.entity_id
_entity_poly.type
_entity_poly.pdbx_seq_one_letter_code
_entity_poly.pdbx_strand_id
1 'polypeptide(L)'
;MVARLKSCPLDEGLGSFLGGRCERAFVEMVLEVRPDIFEWASKVSAIGFPVSGTLLLAAMAPWEFLPEESRLRLVKDISDHSIQSLDAKPLKDEILQPLFKGAEFTDYAERFRKEWLSDPASVFSDLGRFSSDDEAGMYTDFRENLRIAQRYFEIDDDDEAFAELYAELDAHIEELEAKASSPAGSAWSPPPSGGSDTSSAAADTIFYDVDD
;
A
#
# COMPACT_ATOMS: atom_id res chain seq x y z
N MET A 1 -3.17 -15.85 32.56
CA MET A 1 -3.43 -15.23 31.24
C MET A 1 -2.15 -15.11 30.43
N VAL A 2 -1.13 -14.39 30.92
CA VAL A 2 0.20 -14.23 30.27
C VAL A 2 0.88 -15.56 29.91
N ALA A 3 0.76 -16.59 30.76
CA ALA A 3 1.30 -17.92 30.46
C ALA A 3 0.72 -18.58 29.19
N ARG A 4 -0.52 -18.24 28.80
CA ARG A 4 -1.13 -18.75 27.55
C ARG A 4 -0.61 -18.01 26.31
N LEU A 5 -0.16 -16.76 26.48
CA LEU A 5 0.41 -15.95 25.40
C LEU A 5 1.85 -16.37 25.05
N LYS A 6 2.54 -17.08 25.94
CA LYS A 6 3.88 -17.66 25.68
C LYS A 6 3.89 -18.58 24.45
N SER A 7 2.80 -19.31 24.23
CA SER A 7 2.67 -20.30 23.15
C SER A 7 1.82 -19.83 21.97
N CYS A 8 1.21 -18.64 22.04
CA CYS A 8 0.45 -18.10 20.90
C CYS A 8 1.42 -17.57 19.84
N PRO A 9 1.22 -17.86 18.55
CA PRO A 9 2.01 -17.24 17.50
C PRO A 9 1.81 -15.71 17.51
N LEU A 10 2.83 -14.96 17.07
CA LEU A 10 2.67 -13.54 16.78
C LEU A 10 1.97 -13.39 15.42
N ASP A 11 0.66 -13.58 15.43
CA ASP A 11 -0.22 -13.40 14.28
C ASP A 11 -0.90 -12.02 14.31
N GLU A 12 -1.74 -11.74 13.30
CA GLU A 12 -2.47 -10.47 13.21
C GLU A 12 -3.35 -10.22 14.44
N GLY A 13 -4.01 -11.27 14.95
CA GLY A 13 -4.88 -11.17 16.11
C GLY A 13 -4.12 -10.75 17.36
N LEU A 14 -2.97 -11.37 17.62
CA LEU A 14 -2.13 -11.03 18.76
C LEU A 14 -1.52 -9.63 18.61
N GLY A 15 -1.00 -9.28 17.42
CA GLY A 15 -0.42 -7.96 17.15
C GLY A 15 -1.44 -6.83 17.38
N SER A 16 -2.64 -6.95 16.80
CA SER A 16 -3.72 -5.96 17.00
C SER A 16 -4.18 -5.89 18.44
N PHE A 17 -4.26 -7.02 19.16
CA PHE A 17 -4.65 -7.02 20.56
C PHE A 17 -3.64 -6.28 21.43
N LEU A 18 -2.35 -6.61 21.30
CA LEU A 18 -1.29 -6.00 22.08
C LEU A 18 -1.10 -4.51 21.74
N GLY A 19 -1.14 -4.15 20.46
CA GLY A 19 -0.94 -2.77 20.03
C GLY A 19 -2.16 -1.85 20.22
N GLY A 20 -3.37 -2.37 19.99
CA GLY A 20 -4.59 -1.56 19.95
C GLY A 20 -5.44 -1.54 21.22
N ARG A 21 -5.21 -2.47 22.16
CA ARG A 21 -6.11 -2.64 23.33
C ARG A 21 -5.41 -2.85 24.67
N CYS A 22 -4.11 -3.12 24.66
CA CYS A 22 -3.38 -3.36 25.90
C CYS A 22 -2.70 -2.09 26.39
N GLU A 23 -2.70 -1.92 27.71
CA GLU A 23 -1.93 -0.87 28.37
C GLU A 23 -0.46 -1.26 28.49
N ARG A 24 0.41 -0.26 28.67
CA ARG A 24 1.86 -0.40 28.81
C ARG A 24 2.26 -1.57 29.72
N ALA A 25 1.72 -1.61 30.94
CA ALA A 25 2.10 -2.61 31.94
C ALA A 25 1.80 -4.05 31.48
N PHE A 26 0.71 -4.25 30.72
CA PHE A 26 0.38 -5.56 30.19
C PHE A 26 1.32 -5.95 29.05
N VAL A 27 1.63 -5.01 28.15
CA VAL A 27 2.57 -5.25 27.05
C VAL A 27 3.96 -5.57 27.58
N GLU A 28 4.43 -4.85 28.60
CA GLU A 28 5.71 -5.12 29.29
C GLU A 28 5.78 -6.56 29.80
N MET A 29 4.77 -7.01 30.55
CA MET A 29 4.69 -8.40 31.04
C MET A 29 4.69 -9.43 29.91
N VAL A 30 4.11 -9.11 28.75
CA VAL A 30 4.11 -10.01 27.59
C VAL A 30 5.49 -10.05 26.94
N LEU A 31 6.16 -8.90 26.79
CA LEU A 31 7.49 -8.80 26.20
C LEU A 31 8.56 -9.54 27.04
N GLU A 32 8.44 -9.51 28.38
CA GLU A 32 9.31 -10.30 29.27
C GLU A 32 9.26 -11.81 28.99
N VAL A 33 8.09 -12.31 28.58
CA VAL A 33 7.89 -13.73 28.33
C VAL A 33 7.98 -14.12 26.85
N ARG A 34 8.08 -13.13 25.96
CA ARG A 34 8.12 -13.26 24.50
C ARG A 34 9.21 -12.38 23.89
N PRO A 35 10.50 -12.69 24.14
CA PRO A 35 11.61 -11.92 23.61
C PRO A 35 11.70 -11.97 22.08
N ASP A 36 11.07 -12.96 21.44
CA ASP A 36 10.95 -13.08 19.99
C ASP A 36 10.22 -11.87 19.35
N ILE A 37 9.38 -11.14 20.10
CA ILE A 37 8.74 -9.92 19.62
C ILE A 37 9.78 -8.82 19.36
N PHE A 38 10.84 -8.72 20.16
CA PHE A 38 11.93 -7.77 19.89
C PHE A 38 12.73 -8.17 18.66
N GLU A 39 12.99 -9.47 18.48
CA GLU A 39 13.67 -9.97 17.29
C GLU A 39 12.83 -9.72 16.03
N TRP A 40 11.52 -9.95 16.09
CA TRP A 40 10.58 -9.61 15.03
C TRP A 40 10.61 -8.11 14.72
N ALA A 41 10.46 -7.25 15.73
CA ALA A 41 10.47 -5.80 15.56
C ALA A 41 11.78 -5.28 14.95
N SER A 42 12.90 -6.00 15.18
CA SER A 42 14.20 -5.68 14.60
C SER A 42 14.35 -6.08 13.13
N LYS A 43 13.45 -6.90 12.57
CA LYS A 43 13.52 -7.42 11.20
C LYS A 43 12.42 -6.89 10.30
N VAL A 44 11.35 -6.36 10.88
CA VAL A 44 10.23 -5.80 10.14
C VAL A 44 10.68 -4.58 9.32
N SER A 45 10.23 -4.54 8.06
CA SER A 45 10.22 -3.31 7.27
C SER A 45 8.83 -2.67 7.37
N ALA A 46 8.79 -1.34 7.32
CA ALA A 46 7.53 -0.61 7.41
C ALA A 46 6.69 -0.68 6.11
N ILE A 47 7.28 -1.12 4.99
CA ILE A 47 6.60 -1.15 3.69
C ILE A 47 5.75 -2.43 3.57
N GLY A 48 4.47 -2.26 3.18
CA GLY A 48 3.55 -3.39 2.97
C GLY A 48 3.19 -4.16 4.25
N PHE A 49 3.37 -3.53 5.40
CA PHE A 49 3.26 -4.18 6.70
C PHE A 49 1.79 -4.30 7.15
N PRO A 50 1.34 -5.45 7.68
CA PRO A 50 -0.02 -5.60 8.19
C PRO A 50 -0.28 -4.63 9.34
N VAL A 51 -1.48 -4.04 9.33
CA VAL A 51 -1.96 -3.05 10.32
C VAL A 51 -1.75 -3.52 11.76
N SER A 52 -1.94 -4.82 12.02
CA SER A 52 -1.72 -5.44 13.34
C SER A 52 -0.31 -5.27 13.86
N GLY A 53 0.69 -5.38 12.99
CA GLY A 53 2.08 -5.19 13.35
C GLY A 53 2.38 -3.71 13.57
N THR A 54 1.85 -2.84 12.71
CA THR A 54 2.01 -1.38 12.84
C THR A 54 1.48 -0.90 14.19
N LEU A 55 0.29 -1.37 14.60
CA LEU A 55 -0.28 -1.09 15.91
C LEU A 55 0.64 -1.49 17.06
N LEU A 56 1.25 -2.68 16.99
CA LEU A 56 2.16 -3.15 18.04
C LEU A 56 3.43 -2.29 18.11
N LEU A 57 4.05 -1.98 16.98
CA LEU A 57 5.24 -1.12 16.92
C LEU A 57 4.93 0.30 17.42
N ALA A 58 3.79 0.84 17.01
CA ALA A 58 3.31 2.16 17.44
C ALA A 58 3.04 2.23 18.94
N ALA A 59 2.56 1.14 19.55
CA ALA A 59 2.41 1.05 21.00
C ALA A 59 3.76 0.93 21.72
N MET A 60 4.70 0.15 21.16
CA MET A 60 6.02 -0.09 21.75
C MET A 60 6.94 1.14 21.71
N ALA A 61 6.87 1.96 20.67
CA ALA A 61 7.75 3.11 20.46
C ALA A 61 7.68 4.18 21.59
N PRO A 62 6.50 4.71 22.00
CA PRO A 62 6.41 5.72 23.05
C PRO A 62 6.74 5.16 24.44
N TRP A 63 6.70 3.83 24.63
CA TRP A 63 7.09 3.19 25.88
C TRP A 63 8.57 2.77 25.92
N GLU A 64 9.34 3.12 24.88
CA GLU A 64 10.76 2.79 24.75
C GLU A 64 11.05 1.28 24.78
N PHE A 65 10.05 0.46 24.44
CA PHE A 65 10.23 -0.99 24.28
C PHE A 65 10.86 -1.34 22.94
N LEU A 66 10.78 -0.44 21.95
CA LEU A 66 11.43 -0.62 20.67
C LEU A 66 12.89 -0.13 20.74
N PRO A 67 13.91 -0.95 20.40
CA PRO A 67 15.28 -0.47 20.30
C PRO A 67 15.38 0.72 19.33
N GLU A 68 16.10 1.76 19.74
CA GLU A 68 16.13 3.04 19.00
C GLU A 68 16.62 2.88 17.56
N GLU A 69 17.60 2.01 17.31
CA GLU A 69 18.07 1.68 15.96
C GLU A 69 16.97 1.07 15.07
N SER A 70 16.11 0.22 15.65
CA SER A 70 14.99 -0.38 14.91
C SER A 70 13.92 0.66 14.61
N ARG A 71 13.61 1.54 15.58
CA ARG A 71 12.68 2.66 15.38
C ARG A 71 13.16 3.60 14.27
N LEU A 72 14.42 4.04 14.32
CA LEU A 72 15.01 4.95 13.34
C LEU A 72 14.96 4.37 11.92
N ARG A 73 15.23 3.07 11.79
CA ARG A 73 15.10 2.37 10.51
C ARG A 73 13.66 2.35 10.01
N LEU A 74 12.68 2.06 10.85
CA LEU A 74 11.26 2.11 10.46
C LEU A 74 10.86 3.51 10.02
N VAL A 75 11.23 4.55 10.77
CA VAL A 75 10.98 5.95 10.42
C VAL A 75 11.61 6.31 9.08
N LYS A 76 12.85 5.87 8.85
CA LYS A 76 13.55 6.06 7.57
C LYS A 76 12.83 5.35 6.43
N ASP A 77 12.45 4.09 6.59
CA ASP A 77 11.74 3.30 5.58
C ASP A 77 10.39 3.96 5.22
N ILE A 78 9.61 4.38 6.22
CA ILE A 78 8.33 5.10 6.02
C ILE A 78 8.57 6.39 5.24
N SER A 79 9.52 7.21 5.71
CA SER A 79 9.78 8.53 5.13
C SER A 79 10.29 8.43 3.70
N ASP A 80 11.27 7.55 3.47
CA ASP A 80 11.88 7.38 2.16
C ASP A 80 10.87 6.78 1.17
N HIS A 81 10.08 5.78 1.57
CA HIS A 81 9.05 5.21 0.70
C HIS A 81 7.95 6.22 0.39
N SER A 82 7.44 6.91 1.41
CA SER A 82 6.42 7.95 1.27
C SER A 82 6.85 9.04 0.28
N ILE A 83 8.08 9.54 0.43
CA ILE A 83 8.62 10.57 -0.46
C ILE A 83 8.92 10.00 -1.85
N GLN A 84 9.52 8.82 -1.96
CA GLN A 84 9.91 8.28 -3.27
C GLN A 84 8.72 7.91 -4.14
N SER A 85 7.64 7.41 -3.53
CA SER A 85 6.48 6.82 -4.23
C SER A 85 5.22 7.68 -4.21
N LEU A 86 5.30 8.94 -3.76
CA LEU A 86 4.13 9.81 -3.55
C LEU A 86 3.05 9.12 -2.69
N ASP A 87 3.46 8.45 -1.61
CA ASP A 87 2.50 7.88 -0.65
C ASP A 87 2.30 8.86 0.50
N ALA A 88 1.20 9.61 0.46
CA ALA A 88 0.82 10.60 1.45
C ALA A 88 0.04 10.00 2.64
N LYS A 89 -0.30 8.70 2.61
CA LYS A 89 -1.08 8.06 3.69
C LYS A 89 -0.44 8.24 5.07
N PRO A 90 0.89 8.16 5.25
CA PRO A 90 1.51 8.36 6.56
C PRO A 90 1.31 9.77 7.15
N LEU A 91 1.04 10.80 6.34
CA LEU A 91 0.76 12.16 6.85
C LEU A 91 -0.52 12.21 7.71
N LYS A 92 -1.52 11.39 7.37
CA LYS A 92 -2.81 11.30 8.08
C LYS A 92 -2.93 10.10 9.02
N ASP A 93 -1.92 9.25 9.09
CA ASP A 93 -1.97 8.01 9.87
C ASP A 93 -1.56 8.24 11.33
N GLU A 94 -2.56 8.39 12.19
CA GLU A 94 -2.36 8.55 13.64
C GLU A 94 -1.68 7.34 14.30
N ILE A 95 -1.69 6.16 13.68
CA ILE A 95 -1.01 4.96 14.19
C ILE A 95 0.49 5.06 13.91
N LEU A 96 0.90 5.66 12.79
CA LEU A 96 2.32 5.78 12.43
C LEU A 96 3.02 6.93 13.16
N GLN A 97 2.30 8.02 13.45
CA GLN A 97 2.88 9.21 14.10
C GLN A 97 3.65 8.91 15.41
N PRO A 98 3.18 8.04 16.32
CA PRO A 98 3.92 7.65 17.53
C PRO A 98 5.30 7.01 17.31
N LEU A 99 5.62 6.55 16.09
CA LEU A 99 6.96 6.02 15.76
C LEU A 99 7.99 7.15 15.64
N PHE A 100 7.56 8.35 15.30
CA PHE A 100 8.41 9.53 15.16
C PHE A 100 8.63 10.19 16.52
N LYS A 101 9.84 10.71 16.74
CA LYS A 101 10.24 11.42 17.95
C LYS A 101 10.62 12.87 17.63
N GLY A 102 10.25 13.79 18.53
CA GLY A 102 10.67 15.19 18.44
C GLY A 102 10.24 15.83 17.11
N ALA A 103 11.21 16.34 16.35
CA ALA A 103 10.98 17.02 15.08
C ALA A 103 10.91 16.08 13.86
N GLU A 104 11.15 14.78 14.02
CA GLU A 104 11.30 13.85 12.89
C GLU A 104 10.07 13.82 11.97
N PHE A 105 8.86 13.86 12.54
CA PHE A 105 7.62 13.87 11.75
C PHE A 105 7.47 15.16 10.95
N THR A 106 7.78 16.30 11.57
CA THR A 106 7.75 17.61 10.91
C THR A 106 8.80 17.69 9.80
N ASP A 107 10.02 17.20 10.04
CA ASP A 107 11.08 17.15 9.03
C ASP A 107 10.70 16.24 7.85
N TYR A 108 10.07 15.10 8.13
CA TYR A 108 9.50 14.22 7.11
C TYR A 108 8.43 14.95 6.28
N ALA A 109 7.45 15.58 6.93
CA ALA A 109 6.37 16.28 6.27
C ALA A 109 6.90 17.42 5.39
N GLU A 110 7.82 18.24 5.87
CA GLU A 110 8.42 19.32 5.08
C GLU A 110 9.22 18.79 3.88
N ARG A 111 9.95 17.67 4.03
CA ARG A 111 10.61 17.02 2.89
C ARG A 111 9.61 16.52 1.86
N PHE A 112 8.51 15.90 2.30
CA PHE A 112 7.44 15.45 1.41
C PHE A 112 6.83 16.64 0.64
N ARG A 113 6.50 17.72 1.36
CA ARG A 113 5.98 18.96 0.77
C ARG A 113 6.92 19.51 -0.29
N LYS A 114 8.21 19.58 0.02
CA LYS A 114 9.22 20.11 -0.89
C LYS A 114 9.35 19.25 -2.15
N GLU A 115 9.30 17.93 -2.02
CA GLU A 115 9.41 17.02 -3.16
C GLU A 115 8.20 17.13 -4.10
N TRP A 116 6.98 17.11 -3.55
CA TRP A 116 5.78 16.89 -4.37
C TRP A 116 4.85 18.09 -4.53
N LEU A 117 4.93 19.08 -3.64
CA LEU A 117 3.98 20.19 -3.60
C LEU A 117 4.63 21.55 -3.90
N SER A 118 5.95 21.59 -4.12
CA SER A 118 6.66 22.84 -4.39
C SER A 118 6.52 23.32 -5.83
N ASP A 119 6.30 22.40 -6.76
CA ASP A 119 6.10 22.67 -8.19
C ASP A 119 5.01 21.75 -8.77
N PRO A 120 3.71 22.04 -8.54
CA PRO A 120 2.62 21.19 -9.02
C PRO A 120 2.64 20.95 -10.54
N ALA A 121 3.18 21.90 -11.31
CA ALA A 121 3.25 21.80 -12.76
C ALA A 121 4.26 20.74 -13.25
N SER A 122 5.27 20.37 -12.46
CA SER A 122 6.22 19.32 -12.82
C SER A 122 5.73 17.92 -12.41
N VAL A 123 4.83 17.84 -11.42
CA VAL A 123 4.44 16.58 -10.77
C VAL A 123 3.97 15.56 -11.78
N PHE A 124 3.06 15.91 -12.70
CA PHE A 124 2.54 14.95 -13.68
C PHE A 124 3.66 14.30 -14.51
N SER A 125 4.62 15.10 -14.99
CA SER A 125 5.79 14.58 -15.71
C SER A 125 6.65 13.68 -14.82
N ASP A 126 6.82 14.03 -13.55
CA ASP A 126 7.60 13.24 -12.59
C ASP A 126 6.94 11.87 -12.31
N LEU A 127 5.61 11.78 -12.39
CA LEU A 127 4.87 10.51 -12.24
C LEU A 127 5.12 9.54 -13.39
N GLY A 128 5.50 10.03 -14.57
CA GLY A 128 5.84 9.20 -15.72
C GLY A 128 7.06 8.27 -15.50
N ARG A 129 7.81 8.45 -14.40
CA ARG A 129 8.91 7.55 -14.02
C ARG A 129 8.43 6.21 -13.44
N PHE A 130 7.16 6.11 -13.04
CA PHE A 130 6.58 4.89 -12.49
C PHE A 130 5.93 4.05 -13.58
N SER A 131 5.83 2.74 -13.35
CA SER A 131 5.13 1.81 -14.24
C SER A 131 4.42 0.74 -13.43
N SER A 132 3.24 0.34 -13.89
CA SER A 132 2.36 -0.64 -13.26
C SER A 132 1.59 -1.39 -14.35
N ASP A 133 1.26 -2.66 -14.10
CA ASP A 133 0.33 -3.42 -14.95
C ASP A 133 -1.09 -2.84 -14.90
N ASP A 134 -1.43 -2.19 -13.79
CA ASP A 134 -2.63 -1.37 -13.61
C ASP A 134 -2.22 0.10 -13.53
N GLU A 135 -1.94 0.70 -14.69
CA GLU A 135 -1.50 2.08 -14.80
C GLU A 135 -2.62 3.06 -14.39
N ALA A 136 -3.87 2.78 -14.77
CA ALA A 136 -5.02 3.61 -14.39
C ALA A 136 -5.23 3.63 -12.87
N GLY A 137 -5.13 2.47 -12.21
CA GLY A 137 -5.17 2.38 -10.75
C GLY A 137 -4.02 3.13 -10.08
N MET A 138 -2.80 3.04 -10.64
CA MET A 138 -1.63 3.77 -10.13
C MET A 138 -1.82 5.30 -10.17
N TYR A 139 -2.29 5.85 -11.30
CA TYR A 139 -2.56 7.30 -11.40
C TYR A 139 -3.73 7.75 -10.52
N THR A 140 -4.73 6.88 -10.33
CA THR A 140 -5.82 7.11 -9.36
C THR A 140 -5.27 7.22 -7.94
N ASP A 141 -4.35 6.33 -7.56
CA ASP A 141 -3.67 6.37 -6.27
C ASP A 141 -2.80 7.62 -6.10
N PHE A 142 -2.04 8.03 -7.12
CA PHE A 142 -1.27 9.28 -7.08
C PHE A 142 -2.17 10.49 -6.85
N ARG A 143 -3.29 10.56 -7.56
CA ARG A 143 -4.28 11.63 -7.39
C ARG A 143 -4.84 11.69 -5.97
N GLU A 144 -5.22 10.55 -5.38
CA GLU A 144 -5.73 10.54 -4.01
C GLU A 144 -4.65 10.91 -2.99
N ASN A 145 -3.40 10.49 -3.20
CA ASN A 145 -2.28 10.88 -2.35
C ASN A 145 -1.99 12.38 -2.42
N LEU A 146 -2.04 13.01 -3.60
CA LEU A 146 -1.92 14.45 -3.73
C LEU A 146 -3.01 15.19 -2.97
N ARG A 147 -4.25 14.70 -2.99
CA ARG A 147 -5.35 15.26 -2.20
C ARG A 147 -5.16 15.14 -0.71
N ILE A 148 -4.63 14.01 -0.24
CA ILE A 148 -4.27 13.83 1.17
C ILE A 148 -3.21 14.87 1.56
N ALA A 149 -2.19 15.03 0.72
CA ALA A 149 -1.11 15.96 0.97
C ALA A 149 -1.58 17.42 0.95
N GLN A 150 -2.35 17.87 -0.05
CA GLN A 150 -2.95 19.21 -0.10
C GLN A 150 -3.73 19.51 1.18
N ARG A 151 -4.62 18.60 1.59
CA ARG A 151 -5.42 18.76 2.81
C ARG A 151 -4.56 18.84 4.06
N TYR A 152 -3.51 18.02 4.16
CA TYR A 152 -2.60 18.06 5.30
C TYR A 152 -1.82 19.39 5.40
N PHE A 153 -1.42 19.97 4.27
CA PHE A 153 -0.70 21.26 4.23
C PHE A 153 -1.61 22.48 4.11
N GLU A 154 -2.94 22.30 4.21
CA GLU A 154 -3.93 23.38 4.11
C GLU A 154 -3.76 24.24 2.85
N ILE A 155 -3.42 23.59 1.73
CA ILE A 155 -3.35 24.24 0.42
C ILE A 155 -4.79 24.48 -0.07
N ASP A 156 -5.04 25.66 -0.64
CA ASP A 156 -6.36 26.05 -1.12
C ASP A 156 -6.86 25.09 -2.22
N ASP A 157 -8.12 24.67 -2.11
CA ASP A 157 -8.77 23.85 -3.12
C ASP A 157 -8.94 24.63 -4.45
N ASP A 158 -8.97 25.97 -4.37
CA ASP A 158 -9.03 26.88 -5.52
C ASP A 158 -7.65 27.21 -6.12
N ASP A 159 -6.57 26.54 -5.69
CA ASP A 159 -5.24 26.74 -6.27
C ASP A 159 -5.21 26.30 -7.75
N GLU A 160 -4.94 27.26 -8.64
CA GLU A 160 -4.99 27.07 -10.10
C GLU A 160 -3.98 26.01 -10.58
N ALA A 161 -2.78 25.94 -9.97
CA ALA A 161 -1.76 24.98 -10.39
C ALA A 161 -2.16 23.54 -10.04
N PHE A 162 -2.77 23.34 -8.87
CA PHE A 162 -3.33 22.04 -8.51
C PHE A 162 -4.59 21.69 -9.32
N ALA A 163 -5.44 22.67 -9.64
CA ALA A 163 -6.61 22.46 -10.49
C ALA A 163 -6.20 21.96 -11.89
N GLU A 164 -5.17 22.55 -12.49
CA GLU A 164 -4.59 22.10 -13.76
C GLU A 164 -4.01 20.68 -13.65
N LEU A 165 -3.21 20.40 -12.60
CA LEU A 165 -2.64 19.08 -12.35
C LEU A 165 -3.72 18.00 -12.22
N TYR A 166 -4.80 18.28 -11.48
CA TYR A 166 -5.90 17.33 -11.33
C TYR A 166 -6.66 17.09 -12.64
N ALA A 167 -6.84 18.13 -13.46
CA ALA A 167 -7.44 17.98 -14.79
C ALA A 167 -6.57 17.12 -15.72
N GLU A 168 -5.25 17.29 -15.67
CA GLU A 168 -4.30 16.47 -16.45
C GLU A 168 -4.31 15.01 -15.98
N LEU A 169 -4.29 14.77 -14.67
CA LEU A 169 -4.42 13.44 -14.08
C LEU A 169 -5.73 12.77 -14.47
N ASP A 170 -6.86 13.47 -14.36
CA ASP A 170 -8.18 12.93 -14.68
C ASP A 170 -8.28 12.60 -16.17
N ALA A 171 -7.81 13.48 -17.06
CA ALA A 171 -7.78 13.21 -18.50
C ALA A 171 -6.89 11.99 -18.86
N HIS A 172 -5.75 11.84 -18.18
CA HIS A 172 -4.86 10.71 -18.42
C HIS A 172 -5.45 9.38 -17.94
N ILE A 173 -6.08 9.37 -16.75
CA ILE A 173 -6.78 8.20 -16.22
C ILE A 173 -7.90 7.78 -17.20
N GLU A 174 -8.72 8.72 -17.66
CA GLU A 174 -9.78 8.45 -18.64
C GLU A 174 -9.23 7.85 -19.95
N GLU A 175 -8.08 8.34 -20.44
CA GLU A 175 -7.42 7.79 -21.62
C GLU A 175 -6.97 6.34 -21.41
N LEU A 176 -6.37 6.03 -20.26
CA LEU A 176 -5.93 4.69 -19.90
C LEU A 176 -7.11 3.72 -19.77
N GLU A 177 -8.19 4.14 -19.10
CA GLU A 177 -9.41 3.35 -18.95
C GLU A 177 -10.09 3.09 -20.30
N ALA A 178 -10.11 4.08 -21.20
CA ALA A 178 -10.67 3.94 -22.54
C ALA A 178 -9.84 2.97 -23.41
N LYS A 179 -8.51 2.98 -23.27
CA LYS A 179 -7.62 2.01 -23.93
C LYS A 179 -7.83 0.60 -23.40
N ALA A 180 -7.98 0.43 -22.09
CA ALA A 180 -8.25 -0.87 -21.46
C ALA A 180 -9.64 -1.41 -21.83
N SER A 181 -10.63 -0.52 -21.99
CA SER A 181 -12.01 -0.86 -22.36
C SER A 181 -12.21 -1.07 -23.85
N SER A 182 -11.28 -0.61 -24.70
CA SER A 182 -11.27 -0.96 -26.12
C SER A 182 -10.75 -2.38 -26.25
N PRO A 183 -11.60 -3.38 -26.53
CA PRO A 183 -11.07 -4.69 -26.82
C PRO A 183 -10.20 -4.52 -28.07
N ALA A 184 -8.90 -4.79 -27.94
CA ALA A 184 -8.16 -5.27 -29.09
C ALA A 184 -9.02 -6.41 -29.63
N GLY A 185 -9.65 -6.16 -30.78
CA GLY A 185 -10.52 -7.09 -31.44
C GLY A 185 -9.71 -8.33 -31.74
N SER A 186 -9.67 -9.24 -30.78
CA SER A 186 -9.35 -10.63 -30.99
C SER A 186 -10.56 -11.17 -31.75
N ALA A 187 -10.64 -10.76 -33.02
CA ALA A 187 -11.37 -11.44 -34.05
C ALA A 187 -10.70 -12.81 -34.13
N TRP A 188 -11.08 -13.69 -33.20
CA TRP A 188 -10.84 -15.10 -33.34
C TRP A 188 -11.58 -15.49 -34.62
N SER A 189 -10.82 -15.53 -35.71
CA SER A 189 -11.32 -16.03 -36.97
C SER A 189 -11.41 -17.55 -36.79
N PRO A 190 -12.61 -18.14 -36.82
CA PRO A 190 -12.69 -19.58 -36.90
C PRO A 190 -11.96 -20.01 -38.18
N PRO A 191 -11.20 -21.12 -38.16
CA PRO A 191 -10.55 -21.61 -39.35
C PRO A 191 -11.62 -21.86 -40.44
N PRO A 192 -11.31 -21.59 -41.72
CA PRO A 192 -12.28 -21.77 -42.80
C PRO A 192 -12.73 -23.23 -42.82
N SER A 193 -14.04 -23.46 -42.68
CA SER A 193 -14.65 -24.75 -42.90
C SER A 193 -14.31 -25.21 -44.32
N GLY A 194 -13.42 -26.20 -44.39
CA GLY A 194 -13.10 -26.90 -45.62
C GLY A 194 -14.38 -27.40 -46.27
N GLY A 195 -14.43 -27.25 -47.58
CA GLY A 195 -15.56 -27.60 -48.41
C GLY A 195 -16.10 -29.00 -48.11
N SER A 196 -17.43 -29.05 -48.08
CA SER A 196 -18.23 -30.26 -48.18
C SER A 196 -17.71 -31.16 -49.30
N ASP A 197 -17.27 -32.37 -48.94
CA ASP A 197 -17.58 -33.56 -49.72
C ASP A 197 -18.19 -34.62 -48.81
N THR A 198 -19.45 -34.91 -49.12
CA THR A 198 -20.36 -35.91 -48.60
C THR A 198 -19.71 -37.30 -48.42
N SER A 199 -19.75 -37.86 -47.22
CA SER A 199 -19.95 -39.30 -47.00
C SER A 199 -20.39 -39.58 -45.56
N SER A 200 -21.21 -40.62 -45.43
CA SER A 200 -22.12 -40.95 -44.35
C SER A 200 -21.51 -41.38 -43.01
N ALA A 201 -22.32 -41.15 -41.96
CA ALA A 201 -22.51 -42.00 -40.77
C ALA A 201 -21.36 -42.13 -39.76
N ALA A 202 -21.55 -41.52 -38.58
CA ALA A 202 -21.82 -42.18 -37.30
C ALA A 202 -21.51 -41.19 -36.18
N ALA A 203 -22.56 -40.70 -35.50
CA ALA A 203 -22.42 -40.03 -34.23
C ALA A 203 -22.17 -41.12 -33.19
N ASP A 204 -20.96 -41.22 -32.65
CA ASP A 204 -20.75 -41.90 -31.37
C ASP A 204 -19.40 -41.55 -30.73
N THR A 205 -19.46 -41.32 -29.41
CA THR A 205 -18.40 -41.46 -28.41
C THR A 205 -17.21 -40.48 -28.43
N ILE A 206 -17.36 -39.31 -27.78
CA ILE A 206 -16.22 -38.49 -27.28
C ILE A 206 -16.31 -38.22 -25.76
N PHE A 207 -17.39 -38.58 -25.09
CA PHE A 207 -17.52 -38.36 -23.63
C PHE A 207 -17.89 -39.65 -22.91
N TYR A 208 -16.92 -40.49 -22.62
CA TYR A 208 -16.97 -41.46 -21.52
C TYR A 208 -15.55 -41.89 -21.17
N ASP A 209 -14.92 -41.17 -20.23
CA ASP A 209 -14.03 -41.81 -19.25
C ASP A 209 -13.84 -40.88 -18.04
N VAL A 210 -14.77 -40.97 -17.08
CA VAL A 210 -14.65 -40.46 -15.70
C VAL A 210 -15.40 -41.44 -14.77
N ASP A 211 -14.64 -41.94 -13.78
CA ASP A 211 -14.94 -42.68 -12.55
C ASP A 211 -15.07 -44.22 -12.58
N ASP A 212 -13.99 -44.93 -12.18
CA ASP A 212 -13.80 -45.50 -10.81
C ASP A 212 -12.30 -45.77 -10.52
#